data_AF-A0A7V9FFB1-F1
#
_entry.id   AF-A0A7V9FFB1-F1
#
_cell.length_a   1.000
_cell.length_b   1.000
_cell.length_c   1.000
_cell.angle_alpha   90.00
_cell.angle_beta   90.00
_cell.angle_gamma   90.00
#
_symmetry.space_group_name_H-M   'P 1'
#
loop_
_entity.id
_entity.type
_entity.pdbx_description
1 polymer ?
#
loop_
_entity_poly.entity_id
_entity_poly.type
_entity_poly.pdbx_seq_one_letter_code
_entity_poly.pdbx_strand_id
1 'polypeptide(L)'
;MRDLTWCMLSYRLPREPSRLRLAVWRRLKRVGAVVLHDAVWLLPADSATREAFEWLAQEIEQQGGTAFTWEAQSLDGPQDRAIVHRFRAEADLRYTAIAESAFELSRVAARVRPVSAAQLQQIRRRLVGLERALRLERRRDYFGALGRAHAERTVREALAEADARLATTARPADRSRRQRAVGH
;
A
#
# COMPACT_ATOMS: atom_id res chain seq x y z
N MET A 1 4.96 20.52 -20.80
CA MET A 1 4.59 19.29 -20.06
C MET A 1 4.41 18.21 -21.12
N ARG A 2 4.94 17.00 -20.93
CA ARG A 2 4.64 15.90 -21.86
C ARG A 2 3.13 15.69 -21.87
N ASP A 3 2.56 15.48 -23.04
CA ASP A 3 1.15 15.14 -23.18
C ASP A 3 0.91 13.80 -22.48
N LEU A 4 0.16 13.83 -21.38
CA LEU A 4 -0.19 12.61 -20.66
C LEU A 4 -1.28 11.90 -21.45
N THR A 5 -1.04 10.63 -21.74
CA THR A 5 -2.08 9.76 -22.29
C THR A 5 -2.64 8.92 -21.14
N TRP A 6 -3.97 8.84 -21.08
CA TRP A 6 -4.72 8.13 -20.05
C TRP A 6 -5.34 6.89 -20.65
N CYS A 7 -5.17 5.74 -20.00
CA CYS A 7 -5.96 4.55 -20.25
C CYS A 7 -7.26 4.65 -19.44
N MET A 8 -8.40 4.49 -20.11
CA MET A 8 -9.72 4.68 -19.54
C MET A 8 -10.49 3.36 -19.56
N LEU A 9 -11.25 3.08 -18.50
CA LEU A 9 -12.21 1.97 -18.44
C LEU A 9 -13.56 2.51 -17.99
N SER A 10 -14.59 2.33 -18.82
CA SER A 10 -15.99 2.47 -18.42
C SER A 10 -16.66 1.11 -18.47
N TYR A 11 -17.47 0.79 -17.46
CA TYR A 11 -18.13 -0.52 -17.43
C TYR A 11 -19.51 -0.48 -16.77
N ARG A 12 -20.32 -1.48 -17.09
CA ARG A 12 -21.59 -1.78 -16.47
C ARG A 12 -21.64 -3.27 -16.14
N LEU A 13 -22.17 -3.59 -14.96
CA LEU A 13 -22.41 -4.96 -14.52
C LEU A 13 -23.87 -5.13 -14.11
N PRO A 14 -24.43 -6.36 -14.19
CA PRO A 14 -25.74 -6.68 -13.64
C PRO A 14 -25.88 -6.22 -12.18
N ARG A 15 -27.09 -5.84 -11.77
CA ARG A 15 -27.39 -5.37 -10.39
C ARG A 15 -27.19 -6.46 -9.35
N GLU A 16 -27.38 -7.72 -9.71
CA GLU A 16 -27.10 -8.87 -8.86
C GLU A 16 -26.30 -9.93 -9.63
N PRO A 17 -25.40 -10.66 -8.96
CA PRO A 17 -25.02 -10.51 -7.55
C PRO A 17 -24.02 -9.35 -7.31
N SER A 18 -24.09 -8.70 -6.14
CA SER A 18 -23.20 -7.58 -5.77
C SER A 18 -21.71 -7.95 -5.71
N ARG A 19 -21.40 -9.24 -5.56
CA ARG A 19 -20.04 -9.78 -5.48
C ARG A 19 -19.18 -9.41 -6.70
N LEU A 20 -19.76 -9.42 -7.91
CA LEU A 20 -19.03 -9.13 -9.14
C LEU A 20 -18.54 -7.68 -9.16
N ARG A 21 -19.43 -6.72 -8.83
CA ARG A 21 -19.08 -5.30 -8.73
C ARG A 21 -17.99 -5.05 -7.69
N LEU A 22 -18.09 -5.69 -6.53
CA LEU A 22 -17.07 -5.57 -5.48
C LEU A 22 -15.71 -6.15 -5.92
N ALA A 23 -15.70 -7.24 -6.68
CA ALA A 23 -14.47 -7.83 -7.21
C ALA A 23 -13.77 -6.88 -8.21
N VAL A 24 -14.53 -6.32 -9.16
CA VAL A 24 -14.01 -5.34 -10.13
C VAL A 24 -13.49 -4.08 -9.43
N TRP A 25 -14.26 -3.53 -8.50
CA TRP A 25 -13.83 -2.36 -7.71
C TRP A 25 -12.54 -2.61 -6.93
N ARG A 26 -12.41 -3.78 -6.29
CA ARG A 26 -11.17 -4.17 -5.59
C ARG A 26 -9.99 -4.32 -6.55
N ARG A 27 -10.20 -4.82 -7.77
CA ARG A 27 -9.15 -4.94 -8.80
C ARG A 27 -8.69 -3.57 -9.29
N LEU A 28 -9.62 -2.64 -9.53
CA LEU A 28 -9.32 -1.24 -9.87
C LEU A 28 -8.53 -0.54 -8.77
N LYS A 29 -8.94 -0.68 -7.51
CA LYS A 29 -8.17 -0.15 -6.37
C LYS A 29 -6.81 -0.83 -6.20
N ARG A 30 -6.67 -2.10 -6.56
CA ARG A 30 -5.38 -2.82 -6.49
C ARG A 30 -4.36 -2.24 -7.46
N VAL A 31 -4.77 -1.92 -8.69
CA VAL A 31 -3.90 -1.30 -9.71
C VAL A 31 -3.73 0.21 -9.52
N GLY A 32 -4.42 0.82 -8.54
CA GLY A 32 -4.31 2.25 -8.27
C GLY A 32 -5.11 3.15 -9.22
N ALA A 33 -6.12 2.60 -9.89
CA ALA A 33 -6.99 3.39 -10.75
C ALA A 33 -7.81 4.39 -9.94
N VAL A 34 -7.97 5.60 -10.48
CA VAL A 34 -8.81 6.66 -9.92
C VAL A 34 -10.07 6.84 -10.74
N VAL A 35 -11.15 7.28 -10.11
CA VAL A 35 -12.40 7.58 -10.80
C VAL A 35 -12.40 9.04 -11.29
N LEU A 36 -12.77 9.23 -12.56
CA LEU A 36 -12.97 10.55 -13.16
C LEU A 36 -14.38 11.07 -12.85
N HIS A 37 -15.41 10.37 -13.36
CA HIS A 37 -16.85 10.58 -13.12
C HIS A 37 -17.62 9.28 -13.47
N ASP A 38 -18.84 9.08 -12.95
CA ASP A 38 -19.82 8.05 -13.37
C ASP A 38 -19.27 6.69 -13.87
N ALA A 39 -18.40 6.07 -13.08
CA ALA A 39 -17.74 4.78 -13.38
C ALA A 39 -16.72 4.78 -14.53
N VAL A 40 -16.20 5.95 -14.92
CA VAL A 40 -15.02 6.08 -15.76
C VAL A 40 -13.77 6.07 -14.88
N TRP A 41 -12.95 5.03 -15.05
CA TRP A 41 -11.71 4.82 -14.31
C TRP A 41 -10.50 5.15 -15.16
N LEU A 42 -9.47 5.71 -14.54
CA LEU A 42 -8.25 6.17 -15.20
C LEU A 42 -7.02 5.46 -14.64
N LEU A 43 -6.08 5.18 -15.54
CA LEU A 43 -4.67 4.91 -15.28
C LEU A 43 -3.81 5.74 -16.25
N PRO A 44 -2.58 6.12 -15.89
CA PRO A 44 -1.63 6.61 -16.90
C PRO A 44 -1.39 5.51 -17.93
N ALA A 45 -1.34 5.86 -19.21
CA ALA A 45 -1.14 4.89 -20.28
C ALA A 45 0.31 4.40 -20.32
N ASP A 46 0.49 3.12 -19.99
CA ASP A 46 1.70 2.34 -20.23
C ASP A 46 1.29 0.90 -20.62
N SER A 47 2.24 0.07 -21.01
CA SER A 47 1.92 -1.31 -21.46
C SER A 47 1.22 -2.13 -20.37
N ALA A 48 1.59 -1.95 -19.10
CA ALA A 48 1.05 -2.74 -18.00
C ALA A 48 -0.35 -2.26 -17.59
N THR A 49 -0.62 -0.96 -17.63
CA THR A 49 -1.94 -0.41 -17.28
C THR A 49 -2.96 -0.67 -18.37
N ARG A 50 -2.57 -0.61 -19.65
CA ARG A 50 -3.39 -1.00 -20.80
C ARG A 50 -3.81 -2.46 -20.67
N GLU A 51 -2.83 -3.35 -20.53
CA GLU A 51 -3.06 -4.77 -20.36
C GLU A 51 -3.98 -5.04 -19.15
N ALA A 52 -3.74 -4.37 -18.01
CA ALA A 52 -4.59 -4.53 -16.83
C ALA A 52 -6.06 -4.15 -17.06
N PHE A 53 -6.34 -3.10 -17.84
CA PHE A 53 -7.70 -2.70 -18.20
C PHE A 53 -8.32 -3.61 -19.26
N GLU A 54 -7.56 -4.05 -20.25
CA GLU A 54 -8.01 -5.02 -21.26
C GLU A 54 -8.43 -6.35 -20.63
N TRP A 55 -7.59 -6.93 -19.77
CA TRP A 55 -7.94 -8.15 -19.03
C TRP A 55 -9.18 -7.97 -18.16
N LEU A 56 -9.32 -6.81 -17.51
CA LEU A 56 -10.47 -6.52 -16.67
C LEU A 56 -11.75 -6.34 -17.49
N ALA A 57 -11.67 -5.70 -18.66
CA ALA A 57 -12.79 -5.55 -19.58
C ALA A 57 -13.29 -6.92 -20.06
N GLN A 58 -12.38 -7.80 -20.48
CA GLN A 58 -12.72 -9.18 -20.86
C GLN A 58 -13.37 -9.95 -19.72
N GLU A 59 -12.85 -9.83 -18.49
CA GLU A 59 -13.43 -10.48 -17.31
C GLU A 59 -14.85 -9.96 -17.02
N ILE A 60 -15.10 -8.66 -17.19
CA ILE A 60 -16.42 -8.05 -17.02
C ILE A 60 -17.41 -8.58 -18.06
N GLU A 61 -16.99 -8.68 -19.33
CA GLU A 61 -17.83 -9.18 -20.43
C GLU A 61 -18.18 -10.66 -20.25
N GLN A 62 -17.20 -11.48 -19.84
CA GLN A 62 -17.41 -12.90 -19.51
C GLN A 62 -18.42 -13.10 -18.36
N GLN A 63 -18.57 -12.11 -17.48
CA GLN A 63 -19.53 -12.11 -16.37
C GLN A 63 -20.88 -11.48 -16.75
N GLY A 64 -21.15 -11.26 -18.04
CA GLY A 64 -22.41 -10.68 -18.55
C GLY A 64 -22.53 -9.17 -18.39
N GLY A 65 -21.41 -8.47 -18.18
CA GLY A 65 -21.33 -7.02 -18.19
C GLY A 65 -21.01 -6.45 -19.57
N THR A 66 -20.84 -5.13 -19.62
CA THR A 66 -20.27 -4.43 -20.78
C THR A 66 -19.11 -3.57 -20.31
N ALA A 67 -18.02 -3.51 -21.08
CA ALA A 67 -16.86 -2.70 -20.78
C ALA A 67 -16.34 -2.02 -22.05
N PHE A 68 -15.77 -0.83 -21.88
CA PHE A 68 -15.11 -0.08 -22.94
C PHE A 68 -13.76 0.39 -22.42
N THR A 69 -12.71 0.12 -23.19
CA THR A 69 -11.36 0.63 -22.95
C THR A 69 -10.92 1.53 -24.10
N TRP A 70 -10.30 2.65 -23.76
CA TRP A 70 -9.72 3.54 -24.76
C TRP A 70 -8.59 4.36 -24.15
N GLU A 71 -7.76 4.93 -25.01
CA GLU A 71 -6.78 5.93 -24.63
C GLU A 71 -7.26 7.33 -25.01
N ALA A 72 -7.00 8.29 -24.14
CA ALA A 72 -7.31 9.69 -24.39
C ALA A 72 -6.24 10.61 -23.82
N GLN A 73 -6.12 11.78 -24.40
CA GLN A 73 -5.36 12.90 -23.85
C GLN A 73 -6.34 13.97 -23.37
N SER A 74 -5.96 14.74 -22.34
CA SER A 74 -6.76 15.91 -21.97
C SER A 74 -6.66 16.98 -23.06
N LEU A 75 -7.68 17.82 -23.15
CA LEU A 75 -7.66 18.96 -24.08
C LEU A 75 -6.76 20.09 -23.55
N ASP A 76 -6.53 20.14 -22.25
CA ASP A 76 -5.69 21.15 -21.61
C ASP A 76 -4.90 20.61 -20.39
N GLY A 77 -3.82 21.30 -20.05
CA GLY A 77 -2.96 20.94 -18.91
C GLY A 77 -3.61 21.05 -17.53
N PRO A 78 -4.58 21.96 -17.26
CA PRO A 78 -5.33 21.97 -16.01
C PRO A 78 -6.03 20.65 -15.67
N GLN A 79 -6.67 19.99 -16.64
CA GLN A 79 -7.34 18.71 -16.42
C GLN A 79 -6.36 17.62 -15.99
N ASP A 80 -5.22 17.51 -16.68
CA ASP A 80 -4.14 16.58 -16.32
C ASP A 80 -3.67 16.81 -14.90
N ARG A 81 -3.43 18.07 -14.51
CA ARG A 81 -3.00 18.40 -13.13
C ARG A 81 -4.05 18.01 -12.09
N ALA A 82 -5.33 18.18 -12.39
CA ALA A 82 -6.41 17.79 -11.49
C ALA A 82 -6.48 16.25 -11.34
N ILE A 83 -6.31 15.50 -12.41
CA ILE A 83 -6.27 14.02 -12.37
C ILE A 83 -5.03 13.55 -11.59
N VAL A 84 -3.85 14.09 -11.89
CA VAL A 84 -2.60 13.79 -11.15
C VAL A 84 -2.74 14.09 -9.66
N HIS A 85 -3.39 15.20 -9.30
CA HIS A 85 -3.68 15.51 -7.90
C HIS A 85 -4.54 14.43 -7.23
N ARG A 86 -5.58 13.91 -7.92
CA ARG A 86 -6.40 12.81 -7.39
C ARG A 86 -5.58 11.55 -7.15
N PHE A 87 -4.69 11.17 -8.08
CA PHE A 87 -3.79 10.03 -7.88
C PHE A 87 -2.91 10.20 -6.65
N ARG A 88 -2.27 11.37 -6.51
CA ARG A 88 -1.42 11.69 -5.36
C ARG A 88 -2.20 11.66 -4.05
N ALA A 89 -3.37 12.29 -4.01
CA ALA A 89 -4.23 12.31 -2.82
C ALA A 89 -4.66 10.90 -2.40
N GLU A 90 -5.06 10.04 -3.35
CA GLU A 90 -5.41 8.65 -3.05
C GLU A 90 -4.22 7.83 -2.52
N ALA A 91 -3.02 8.04 -3.08
CA ALA A 91 -1.80 7.39 -2.60
C ALA A 91 -1.36 7.92 -1.23
N ASP A 92 -1.47 9.23 -0.99
CA ASP A 92 -1.16 9.86 0.30
C ASP A 92 -2.02 9.30 1.42
N LEU A 93 -3.33 9.10 1.21
CA LEU A 93 -4.20 8.44 2.19
C LEU A 93 -3.68 7.05 2.59
N ARG A 94 -3.18 6.27 1.61
CA ARG A 94 -2.67 4.92 1.85
C ARG A 94 -1.32 4.94 2.56
N TYR A 95 -0.42 5.84 2.18
CA TYR A 95 0.86 6.02 2.87
C TYR A 95 0.67 6.50 4.31
N THR A 96 -0.24 7.45 4.56
CA THR A 96 -0.59 7.92 5.91
C THR A 96 -1.09 6.77 6.77
N ALA A 97 -2.04 5.97 6.28
CA ALA A 97 -2.54 4.81 7.02
C ALA A 97 -1.44 3.79 7.37
N ILE A 98 -0.47 3.57 6.47
CA ILE A 98 0.69 2.70 6.72
C ILE A 98 1.59 3.31 7.81
N ALA A 99 1.89 4.61 7.71
CA ALA A 99 2.73 5.33 8.66
C ALA A 99 2.12 5.33 10.07
N GLU A 100 0.83 5.64 10.19
CA GLU A 100 0.07 5.61 11.44
C GLU A 100 0.08 4.21 12.07
N SER A 101 -0.16 3.17 11.25
CA SER A 101 -0.12 1.79 11.72
C SER A 101 1.26 1.39 12.24
N ALA A 102 2.34 1.82 11.57
CA ALA A 102 3.71 1.55 12.00
C ALA A 102 4.05 2.30 13.30
N PHE A 103 3.64 3.57 13.38
CA PHE A 103 3.81 4.39 14.57
C PHE A 103 3.12 3.80 15.79
N GLU A 104 1.86 3.38 15.67
CA GLU A 104 1.13 2.74 16.77
C GLU A 104 1.76 1.41 17.19
N LEU A 105 2.26 0.61 16.25
CA LEU A 105 3.01 -0.60 16.56
C LEU A 105 4.30 -0.30 17.34
N SER A 106 5.04 0.76 16.97
CA SER A 106 6.22 1.21 17.70
C SER A 106 5.86 1.64 19.13
N ARG A 107 4.78 2.41 19.30
CA ARG A 107 4.30 2.84 20.63
C ARG A 107 3.92 1.66 21.51
N VAL A 108 3.25 0.66 20.95
CA VAL A 108 2.92 -0.57 21.68
C VAL A 108 4.21 -1.29 22.08
N ALA A 109 5.17 -1.47 21.17
CA ALA A 109 6.47 -2.06 21.46
C ALA A 109 7.22 -1.31 22.56
N ALA A 110 7.09 0.01 22.60
CA ALA A 110 7.71 0.86 23.61
C ALA A 110 7.16 0.64 25.03
N ARG A 111 5.88 0.32 25.15
CA ARG A 111 5.15 0.15 26.42
C ARG A 111 5.26 -1.25 27.02
N VAL A 112 5.65 -2.27 26.26
CA VAL A 112 5.75 -3.65 26.78
C VAL A 112 6.80 -3.74 27.90
N ARG A 113 6.36 -3.91 29.16
CA ARG A 113 7.21 -4.20 30.33
C ARG A 113 6.52 -5.19 31.28
N PRO A 114 7.20 -6.26 31.74
CA PRO A 114 8.50 -6.76 31.25
C PRO A 114 8.38 -7.23 29.79
N VAL A 115 9.50 -7.17 29.06
CA VAL A 115 9.51 -7.38 27.61
C VAL A 115 9.29 -8.88 27.29
N SER A 116 8.09 -9.24 26.84
CA SER A 116 7.84 -10.58 26.29
C SER A 116 8.38 -10.66 24.86
N ALA A 117 9.37 -11.53 24.64
CA ALA A 117 9.93 -11.78 23.31
C ALA A 117 8.84 -12.20 22.30
N ALA A 118 7.83 -12.97 22.74
CA ALA A 118 6.74 -13.41 21.88
C ALA A 118 5.88 -12.24 21.37
N GLN A 119 5.56 -11.27 22.25
CA GLN A 119 4.80 -10.07 21.87
C GLN A 119 5.59 -9.20 20.91
N LEU A 120 6.89 -8.97 21.17
CA LEU A 120 7.75 -8.23 20.24
C LEU A 120 7.87 -8.92 18.88
N GLN A 121 7.97 -10.26 18.84
CA GLN A 121 7.96 -11.01 17.57
C GLN A 121 6.64 -10.86 16.81
N GLN A 122 5.51 -10.79 17.51
CA GLN A 122 4.21 -10.52 16.86
C GLN A 122 4.15 -9.10 16.28
N ILE A 123 4.62 -8.09 17.01
CA ILE A 123 4.70 -6.71 16.52
C ILE A 123 5.59 -6.64 15.28
N ARG A 124 6.79 -7.23 15.34
CA ARG A 124 7.72 -7.29 14.21
C ARG A 124 7.08 -7.93 12.98
N ARG A 125 6.36 -9.05 13.14
CA ARG A 125 5.64 -9.70 12.02
C ARG A 125 4.62 -8.76 11.37
N ARG A 126 3.89 -7.97 12.17
CA ARG A 126 2.94 -6.96 11.66
C ARG A 126 3.67 -5.84 10.91
N LEU A 127 4.79 -5.34 11.44
CA LEU A 127 5.62 -4.33 10.78
C LEU A 127 6.19 -4.81 9.44
N VAL A 128 6.63 -6.07 9.34
CA VAL A 128 7.04 -6.69 8.05
C VAL A 128 5.86 -6.74 7.07
N GLY A 129 4.65 -6.95 7.58
CA GLY A 129 3.42 -6.83 6.78
C GLY A 129 3.23 -5.41 6.21
N LEU A 130 3.47 -4.37 7.01
CA LEU A 130 3.41 -2.98 6.56
C LEU A 130 4.49 -2.64 5.53
N GLU A 131 5.71 -3.16 5.68
CA GLU A 131 6.76 -3.01 4.67
C GLU A 131 6.36 -3.64 3.32
N ARG A 132 5.71 -4.80 3.34
CA ARG A 132 5.13 -5.41 2.12
C ARG A 132 4.02 -4.55 1.54
N ALA A 133 3.13 -4.02 2.38
CA ALA A 133 2.07 -3.10 1.93
C ALA A 133 2.64 -1.84 1.27
N LEU A 134 3.72 -1.28 1.83
CA LEU A 134 4.42 -0.13 1.26
C LEU A 134 5.02 -0.44 -0.11
N ARG A 135 5.64 -1.63 -0.27
CA ARG A 135 6.15 -2.08 -1.57
C ARG A 135 5.05 -2.21 -2.62
N LEU A 136 3.85 -2.67 -2.23
CA LEU A 136 2.70 -2.74 -3.13
C LEU A 136 2.19 -1.34 -3.48
N GLU A 137 2.11 -0.42 -2.51
CA GLU A 137 1.70 0.95 -2.75
C GLU A 137 2.61 1.66 -3.75
N ARG A 138 3.93 1.49 -3.60
CA ARG A 138 4.92 2.06 -4.53
C ARG A 138 4.74 1.62 -5.97
N ARG A 139 4.22 0.42 -6.23
CA ARG A 139 3.99 -0.09 -7.59
C ARG A 139 2.83 0.59 -8.30
N ARG A 140 1.94 1.22 -7.54
CA ARG A 140 0.75 1.94 -8.04
C ARG A 140 0.79 3.44 -7.74
N ASP A 141 1.94 3.94 -7.31
CA ASP A 141 2.22 5.36 -7.08
C ASP A 141 2.86 5.95 -8.35
N TYR A 142 2.02 6.26 -9.32
CA TYR A 142 2.43 6.69 -10.65
C TYR A 142 3.05 8.09 -10.71
N PHE A 143 2.71 8.95 -9.75
CA PHE A 143 3.01 10.39 -9.80
C PHE A 143 3.81 10.91 -8.60
N GLY A 144 4.24 10.00 -7.71
CA GLY A 144 5.06 10.31 -6.54
C GLY A 144 4.28 11.10 -5.49
N ALA A 145 3.55 10.39 -4.64
CA ALA A 145 2.82 10.99 -3.51
C ALA A 145 3.79 11.51 -2.43
N LEU A 146 3.45 12.61 -1.78
CA LEU A 146 4.33 13.29 -0.82
C LEU A 146 4.53 12.46 0.47
N GLY A 147 3.50 11.75 0.89
CA GLY A 147 3.48 10.91 2.09
C GLY A 147 4.40 9.69 2.00
N ARG A 148 4.87 9.32 0.81
CA ARG A 148 5.72 8.13 0.59
C ARG A 148 6.97 8.13 1.46
N ALA A 149 7.75 9.22 1.44
CA ALA A 149 9.03 9.28 2.15
C ALA A 149 8.85 9.22 3.67
N HIS A 150 7.76 9.80 4.18
CA HIS A 150 7.39 9.71 5.59
C HIS A 150 7.03 8.27 5.96
N ALA A 151 6.12 7.63 5.22
CA ALA A 151 5.73 6.24 5.47
C ALA A 151 6.92 5.27 5.41
N GLU A 152 7.79 5.42 4.40
CA GLU A 152 9.01 4.62 4.26
C GLU A 152 9.93 4.76 5.48
N ARG A 153 10.05 5.97 6.03
CA ARG A 153 10.85 6.24 7.21
C ARG A 153 10.25 5.63 8.46
N THR A 154 8.97 5.89 8.72
CA THR A 154 8.27 5.42 9.92
C THR A 154 8.28 3.89 10.01
N VAL A 155 8.04 3.18 8.90
CA VAL A 155 8.10 1.71 8.86
C VAL A 155 9.51 1.19 9.15
N ARG A 156 10.54 1.81 8.55
CA ARG A 156 11.95 1.41 8.73
C ARG A 156 12.41 1.60 10.18
N GLU A 157 12.10 2.75 10.76
CA GLU A 157 12.46 3.08 12.14
C GLU A 157 11.76 2.14 13.13
N ALA A 158 10.46 1.88 12.95
CA ALA A 158 9.72 0.96 13.80
C ALA A 158 10.26 -0.49 13.71
N LEU A 159 10.66 -0.95 12.52
CA LEU A 159 11.31 -2.26 12.35
C LEU A 159 12.65 -2.32 13.07
N ALA A 160 13.50 -1.30 12.91
CA ALA A 160 14.80 -1.23 13.56
C ALA A 160 14.66 -1.21 15.09
N GLU A 161 13.69 -0.46 15.63
CA GLU A 161 13.41 -0.45 17.06
C GLU A 161 12.98 -1.84 17.57
N ALA A 162 12.05 -2.49 16.86
CA ALA A 162 11.58 -3.83 17.24
C ALA A 162 12.71 -4.87 17.24
N ASP A 163 13.59 -4.81 16.23
CA ASP A 163 14.75 -5.70 16.10
C ASP A 163 15.77 -5.48 17.24
N ALA A 164 16.09 -4.22 17.55
CA ALA A 164 17.00 -3.88 18.65
C ALA A 164 16.48 -4.35 20.01
N ARG A 165 15.17 -4.22 20.25
CA ARG A 165 14.54 -4.70 21.49
C ARG A 165 14.57 -6.22 21.59
N LEU A 166 14.25 -6.92 20.50
CA LEU A 166 14.31 -8.38 20.44
C LEU A 166 15.73 -8.91 20.72
N ALA A 167 16.75 -8.28 20.15
CA ALA A 167 18.15 -8.63 20.43
C ALA A 167 18.52 -8.42 21.90
N THR A 168 18.00 -7.38 22.54
CA THR A 168 18.22 -7.12 23.97
C THR A 168 17.53 -8.15 24.85
N THR A 169 16.30 -8.56 24.53
CA THR A 169 15.56 -9.60 25.28
C THR A 169 16.17 -11.00 25.12
N ALA A 170 16.77 -11.29 23.96
CA ALA A 170 17.43 -12.57 23.70
C ALA A 170 18.79 -12.71 24.40
N ARG A 171 19.42 -11.61 24.82
CA ARG A 171 20.73 -11.64 25.48
C ARG A 171 20.55 -12.17 26.91
N PRO A 172 21.08 -13.35 27.27
CA PRO A 172 20.93 -13.87 28.62
C PRO A 172 21.70 -12.97 29.60
N ALA A 173 21.27 -12.96 30.86
CA ALA A 173 22.00 -12.38 32.00
C ALA A 173 23.30 -13.17 32.33
N ASP A 174 24.11 -13.51 31.32
CA ASP A 174 25.28 -14.39 31.42
C ASP A 174 26.56 -13.63 31.81
N ARG A 175 26.48 -12.82 32.87
CA ARG A 175 27.68 -12.24 33.52
C ARG A 175 27.77 -12.50 35.02
N SER A 176 26.70 -12.96 35.67
CA SER A 176 26.70 -13.20 37.13
C SER A 176 27.12 -14.61 37.55
N ARG A 177 27.45 -15.53 36.62
CA ARG A 177 27.86 -16.91 36.96
C ARG A 177 29.36 -17.22 36.83
N ARG A 178 30.17 -16.33 36.23
CA ARG A 178 31.64 -16.53 36.11
C ARG A 178 32.49 -15.97 37.27
N GLN A 179 31.91 -15.24 38.22
CA GLN A 179 32.63 -14.72 39.40
C GLN A 179 32.51 -15.57 40.68
N ARG A 180 31.75 -16.68 40.67
CA ARG A 180 31.62 -17.57 41.84
C ARG A 180 32.37 -18.92 41.73
N ALA A 181 33.17 -19.12 40.69
CA ALA A 181 34.00 -20.33 40.51
C ALA A 181 35.49 -20.11 40.80
N VAL A 182 35.87 -18.92 41.28
CA VAL A 182 37.24 -18.61 41.72
C VAL A 182 37.14 -17.96 43.10
N GLY A 183 36.90 -18.75 44.13
CA GLY A 183 36.75 -18.22 45.48
C GLY A 183 36.38 -19.31 46.49
N HIS A 184 37.44 -19.92 47.04
CA HIS A 184 37.51 -20.78 48.22
C HIS A 184 37.03 -22.23 48.10
#